data_AF-V8QTQ0-F1
#
_entry.id   AF-V8QTQ0-F1
#
_cell.length_a   1.000
_cell.length_b   1.000
_cell.length_c   1.000
_cell.angle_alpha   90.00
_cell.angle_beta   90.00
_cell.angle_gamma   90.00
#
_symmetry.space_group_name_H-M   'P 1'
#
loop_
_entity.id
_entity.type
_entity.pdbx_description
1 polymer ?
#
loop_
_entity_poly.entity_id
_entity_poly.type
_entity_poly.pdbx_seq_one_letter_code
_entity_poly.pdbx_strand_id
1 'polypeptide(L)'
;MSDIPGFVHIREEGPREGFQIEPGPISTEDKIRLVDALSATGVKHIQIASFVNPRAVPGWHDAEAVIAGMKAAPGVDYTALWFNERGLQRALAYRDKLQVSGSLILCASDVFSRKNLNRSYEEHLAVLRQQTISLSLHDVPITRVGVMAAFGCNYSGDVAVEQALAAARDGIAIAAEAGHRIHEITLADSMGWTTPARTEKLVGAFRNAWPETTLILHLHDTRGMGVASAHAALKMGVTHFDSTVAGLGGCPFAGRPGATGNIASEELVLLCSEMGIETGIDLEALIEAGRLAEQIVGHPLPSTLLRAGSLDACRAAA
;
A
#
# COMPACT_ATOMS: atom_id res chain seq x y z
N MET A 1 -16.95 10.57 22.97
CA MET A 1 -15.92 11.34 22.26
C MET A 1 -15.49 10.46 21.11
N SER A 2 -15.55 10.93 19.86
CA SER A 2 -15.17 10.09 18.73
C SER A 2 -13.66 9.94 18.68
N ASP A 3 -13.15 8.73 18.51
CA ASP A 3 -11.74 8.44 18.22
C ASP A 3 -11.33 8.84 16.78
N ILE A 4 -12.19 9.60 16.07
CA ILE A 4 -11.93 10.08 14.72
C ILE A 4 -10.69 10.99 14.76
N PRO A 5 -9.66 10.72 13.94
CA PRO A 5 -8.44 11.51 13.94
C PRO A 5 -8.67 12.88 13.30
N GLY A 6 -7.90 13.87 13.72
CA GLY A 6 -7.88 15.18 13.05
C GLY A 6 -7.09 15.20 11.74
N PHE A 7 -6.15 14.26 11.56
CA PHE A 7 -5.30 14.16 10.38
C PHE A 7 -5.08 12.69 9.97
N VAL A 8 -5.05 12.42 8.67
CA VAL A 8 -4.81 11.09 8.08
C VAL A 8 -3.67 11.16 7.06
N HIS A 9 -2.74 10.21 7.17
CA HIS A 9 -1.66 9.99 6.24
C HIS A 9 -2.07 8.96 5.17
N ILE A 10 -1.99 9.37 3.90
CA ILE A 10 -2.28 8.51 2.76
C ILE A 10 -0.98 8.25 2.00
N ARG A 11 -0.65 6.96 1.82
CA ARG A 11 0.50 6.49 1.03
C ARG A 11 0.02 6.09 -0.35
N GLU A 12 0.55 6.76 -1.37
CA GLU A 12 0.16 6.54 -2.75
C GLU A 12 1.00 5.41 -3.37
N GLU A 13 0.35 4.29 -3.67
CA GLU A 13 0.98 3.08 -4.21
C GLU A 13 0.74 2.91 -5.72
N GLY A 14 -0.06 3.77 -6.35
CA GLY A 14 -0.52 3.66 -7.74
C GLY A 14 0.60 3.52 -8.75
N PRO A 15 1.64 4.39 -8.74
CA PRO A 15 2.74 4.28 -9.67
C PRO A 15 3.46 2.92 -9.61
N ARG A 16 3.61 2.31 -8.43
CA ARG A 16 4.20 0.97 -8.31
C ARG A 16 3.19 -0.14 -8.54
N GLU A 17 2.22 -0.25 -7.64
CA GLU A 17 1.28 -1.37 -7.56
C GLU A 17 0.31 -1.38 -8.73
N GLY A 18 -0.19 -0.20 -9.07
CA GLY A 18 -1.12 0.00 -10.16
C GLY A 18 -0.54 -0.42 -11.49
N PHE A 19 0.56 0.22 -11.91
CA PHE A 19 1.21 -0.08 -13.19
C PHE A 19 1.76 -1.51 -13.31
N GLN A 20 2.02 -2.20 -12.20
CA GLN A 20 2.57 -3.54 -12.23
C GLN A 20 1.64 -4.57 -12.92
N ILE A 21 0.33 -4.35 -12.85
CA ILE A 21 -0.67 -5.30 -13.38
C ILE A 21 -1.19 -4.91 -14.75
N GLU A 22 -0.79 -3.75 -15.26
CA GLU A 22 -1.28 -3.24 -16.53
C GLU A 22 -0.75 -4.08 -17.69
N PRO A 23 -1.59 -4.44 -18.68
CA PRO A 23 -1.24 -5.39 -19.72
C PRO A 23 -0.27 -4.81 -20.76
N GLY A 24 -0.21 -3.48 -20.88
CA GLY A 24 0.60 -2.78 -21.87
C GLY A 24 1.94 -2.29 -21.30
N PRO A 25 2.95 -2.10 -22.16
CA PRO A 25 4.15 -1.38 -21.75
C PRO A 25 3.78 0.08 -21.49
N ILE A 26 3.91 0.51 -20.24
CA ILE A 26 3.84 1.93 -19.88
C ILE A 26 5.24 2.51 -20.07
N SER A 27 5.34 3.59 -20.84
CA SER A 27 6.61 4.25 -21.12
C SER A 27 7.25 4.80 -19.84
N THR A 28 8.59 4.90 -19.83
CA THR A 28 9.31 5.50 -18.70
C THR A 28 8.86 6.95 -18.50
N GLU A 29 8.64 7.69 -19.60
CA GLU A 29 8.15 9.07 -19.57
C GLU A 29 6.78 9.17 -18.90
N ASP A 30 5.84 8.27 -19.21
CA ASP A 30 4.51 8.28 -18.61
C ASP A 30 4.53 7.92 -17.12
N LYS A 31 5.42 7.00 -16.71
CA LYS A 31 5.64 6.72 -15.28
C LYS A 31 6.13 7.95 -14.54
N ILE A 32 7.13 8.65 -15.10
CA ILE A 32 7.65 9.89 -14.54
C ILE A 32 6.57 10.96 -14.49
N ARG A 33 5.79 11.13 -15.56
CA ARG A 33 4.69 12.11 -15.63
C ARG A 33 3.67 11.90 -14.51
N LEU A 34 3.28 10.65 -14.24
CA LEU A 34 2.35 10.37 -13.15
C LEU A 34 2.97 10.65 -11.78
N VAL A 35 4.22 10.23 -11.54
CA VAL A 35 4.93 10.50 -10.27
C VAL A 35 5.05 12.00 -10.01
N ASP A 36 5.45 12.78 -11.02
CA ASP A 36 5.58 14.23 -10.91
C ASP A 36 4.22 14.89 -10.65
N ALA A 37 3.14 14.44 -11.31
CA ALA A 37 1.79 14.95 -11.09
C ALA A 37 1.31 14.66 -9.66
N LEU A 38 1.49 13.43 -9.18
CA LEU A 38 1.13 13.04 -7.81
C LEU A 38 1.92 13.84 -6.77
N SER A 39 3.20 14.09 -7.02
CA SER A 39 4.05 14.89 -6.14
C SER A 39 3.56 16.32 -5.95
N ALA A 40 2.79 16.85 -6.89
CA ALA A 40 2.19 18.18 -6.83
C ALA A 40 0.84 18.23 -6.08
N THR A 41 0.26 17.08 -5.72
CA THR A 41 -1.04 16.99 -5.03
C THR A 41 -0.95 17.27 -3.52
N GLY A 42 0.25 17.28 -2.95
CA GLY A 42 0.45 17.40 -1.50
C GLY A 42 0.62 16.07 -0.76
N VAL A 43 0.45 14.93 -1.45
CA VAL A 43 0.77 13.61 -0.89
C VAL A 43 2.20 13.57 -0.35
N LYS A 44 2.40 12.89 0.77
CA LYS A 44 3.68 12.87 1.49
C LYS A 44 4.49 11.60 1.27
N HIS A 45 3.89 10.57 0.70
CA HIS A 45 4.54 9.29 0.44
C HIS A 45 4.06 8.75 -0.90
N ILE A 46 4.99 8.44 -1.80
CA ILE A 46 4.69 7.80 -3.09
C ILE A 46 5.61 6.59 -3.28
N GLN A 47 5.05 5.43 -3.60
CA GLN A 47 5.83 4.28 -4.04
C GLN A 47 5.90 4.25 -5.57
N ILE A 48 7.10 4.47 -6.10
CA ILE A 48 7.29 4.88 -7.50
C ILE A 48 7.86 3.79 -8.41
N ALA A 49 8.44 2.74 -7.84
CA ALA A 49 9.14 1.72 -8.61
C ALA A 49 9.22 0.39 -7.88
N SER A 50 9.59 -0.67 -8.62
CA SER A 50 9.81 -2.01 -8.09
C SER A 50 11.12 -2.60 -8.62
N PHE A 51 12.07 -2.90 -7.76
CA PHE A 51 13.35 -3.55 -8.10
C PHE A 51 13.20 -5.08 -8.14
N VAL A 52 12.18 -5.55 -8.85
CA VAL A 52 11.90 -6.98 -9.08
C VAL A 52 12.67 -7.52 -10.27
N ASN A 53 12.59 -8.83 -10.50
CA ASN A 53 13.14 -9.46 -11.70
C ASN A 53 12.32 -9.03 -12.92
N PRO A 54 12.90 -8.30 -13.89
CA PRO A 54 12.16 -7.81 -15.06
C PRO A 54 11.70 -8.93 -15.99
N ARG A 55 12.22 -10.16 -15.85
CA ARG A 55 11.65 -11.32 -16.55
C ARG A 55 10.32 -11.76 -15.96
N ALA A 56 10.14 -11.61 -14.65
CA ALA A 56 8.90 -11.96 -13.95
C ALA A 56 7.89 -10.81 -14.02
N VAL A 57 8.38 -9.57 -14.01
CA VAL A 57 7.54 -8.36 -14.05
C VAL A 57 8.15 -7.36 -15.05
N PRO A 58 7.88 -7.53 -16.37
CA PRO A 58 8.50 -6.73 -17.43
C PRO A 58 8.25 -5.23 -17.34
N GLY A 59 7.13 -4.83 -16.72
CA GLY A 59 6.76 -3.44 -16.51
C GLY A 59 7.79 -2.64 -15.70
N TRP A 60 8.71 -3.29 -14.97
CA TRP A 60 9.71 -2.63 -14.10
C TRP A 60 11.16 -2.81 -14.57
N HIS A 61 11.39 -3.08 -15.85
CA HIS A 61 12.74 -3.13 -16.42
C HIS A 61 13.47 -1.77 -16.41
N ASP A 62 12.71 -0.68 -16.33
CA ASP A 62 13.14 0.72 -16.40
C ASP A 62 13.06 1.45 -15.04
N ALA A 63 12.95 0.70 -13.93
CA ALA A 63 12.80 1.26 -12.57
C ALA A 63 13.84 2.36 -12.27
N GLU A 64 15.11 2.11 -12.58
CA GLU A 64 16.19 3.08 -12.41
C GLU A 64 15.98 4.35 -13.22
N ALA A 65 15.50 4.24 -14.46
CA ALA A 65 15.27 5.39 -15.33
C ALA A 65 14.12 6.27 -14.81
N VAL A 66 13.07 5.66 -14.25
CA VAL A 66 11.97 6.39 -13.57
C VAL A 66 12.51 7.19 -12.39
N ILE A 67 13.28 6.56 -11.50
CA ILE A 67 13.83 7.21 -10.29
C ILE A 67 14.84 8.31 -10.68
N ALA A 68 15.65 8.07 -11.71
CA ALA A 68 16.61 9.06 -12.21
C ALA A 68 15.90 10.27 -12.84
N GLY A 69 14.81 10.03 -13.59
CA GLY A 69 14.12 11.06 -14.38
C GLY A 69 13.05 11.86 -13.63
N MET A 70 12.51 11.36 -12.51
CA MET A 70 11.50 12.10 -11.74
C MET A 70 12.05 13.36 -11.10
N LYS A 71 11.15 14.34 -10.89
CA LYS A 71 11.43 15.57 -10.15
C LYS A 71 10.96 15.40 -8.71
N ALA A 72 11.88 15.04 -7.82
CA ALA A 72 11.58 14.92 -6.40
C ALA A 72 11.06 16.26 -5.83
N ALA A 73 9.83 16.24 -5.32
CA ALA A 73 9.23 17.37 -4.65
C ALA A 73 9.69 17.45 -3.18
N PRO A 74 10.01 18.65 -2.67
CA PRO A 74 10.39 18.81 -1.26
C PRO A 74 9.29 18.32 -0.31
N GLY A 75 9.67 17.51 0.68
CA GLY A 75 8.74 16.99 1.69
C GLY A 75 7.86 15.84 1.21
N VAL A 76 8.22 15.18 0.11
CA VAL A 76 7.61 13.92 -0.34
C VAL A 76 8.63 12.80 -0.22
N ASP A 77 8.22 11.72 0.46
CA ASP A 77 9.00 10.51 0.62
C ASP A 77 8.73 9.56 -0.54
N TYR A 78 9.75 9.31 -1.34
CA TYR A 78 9.68 8.36 -2.45
C TYR A 78 10.23 7.01 -2.02
N THR A 79 9.51 5.94 -2.33
CA THR A 79 9.92 4.57 -1.98
C THR A 79 9.88 3.66 -3.20
N ALA A 80 10.62 2.56 -3.14
CA ALA A 80 10.59 1.52 -4.15
C ALA A 80 10.52 0.14 -3.51
N LEU A 81 9.79 -0.77 -4.13
CA LEU A 81 9.62 -2.14 -3.67
C LEU A 81 10.84 -3.00 -4.01
N TRP A 82 11.25 -3.86 -3.09
CA TRP A 82 12.27 -4.88 -3.32
C TRP A 82 12.00 -6.11 -2.44
N PHE A 83 12.38 -7.30 -2.90
CA PHE A 83 12.12 -8.58 -2.21
C PHE A 83 13.38 -9.40 -1.94
N ASN A 84 14.53 -8.96 -2.44
CA ASN A 84 15.79 -9.68 -2.28
C ASN A 84 16.97 -8.70 -2.19
N GLU A 85 18.13 -9.25 -1.82
CA GLU A 85 19.40 -8.54 -1.67
C GLU A 85 19.77 -7.71 -2.92
N ARG A 86 19.62 -8.28 -4.11
CA ARG A 86 19.93 -7.57 -5.36
C ARG A 86 19.01 -6.35 -5.56
N GLY A 87 17.72 -6.50 -5.27
CA GLY A 87 16.75 -5.40 -5.32
C GLY A 87 17.05 -4.32 -4.28
N LEU A 88 17.44 -4.74 -3.07
CA LEU A 88 17.88 -3.84 -2.02
C LEU A 88 19.08 -3.01 -2.49
N GLN A 89 20.15 -3.64 -2.98
CA GLN A 89 21.34 -2.93 -3.47
C GLN A 89 21.03 -1.91 -4.58
N ARG A 90 20.10 -2.24 -5.49
CA ARG A 90 19.61 -1.30 -6.50
C ARG A 90 18.92 -0.10 -5.85
N ALA A 91 18.08 -0.32 -4.85
CA ALA A 91 17.45 0.77 -4.09
C ALA A 91 18.49 1.63 -3.35
N LEU A 92 19.52 1.01 -2.76
CA LEU A 92 20.56 1.74 -2.02
C LEU A 92 21.37 2.69 -2.90
N ALA A 93 21.50 2.39 -4.19
CA ALA A 93 22.18 3.27 -5.14
C ALA A 93 21.46 4.61 -5.35
N TYR A 94 20.20 4.74 -4.92
CA TYR A 94 19.37 5.94 -5.03
C TYR A 94 18.92 6.47 -3.67
N ARG A 95 19.69 6.27 -2.58
CA ARG A 95 19.34 6.79 -1.23
C ARG A 95 19.20 8.31 -1.15
N ASP A 96 19.75 9.04 -2.12
CA ASP A 96 19.58 10.49 -2.27
C ASP A 96 18.16 10.88 -2.71
N LYS A 97 17.44 9.95 -3.34
CA LYS A 97 16.07 10.15 -3.84
C LYS A 97 15.02 9.25 -3.18
N LEU A 98 15.44 8.09 -2.68
CA LEU A 98 14.56 7.08 -2.10
C LEU A 98 14.75 6.98 -0.59
N GLN A 99 13.64 6.98 0.14
CA GLN A 99 13.61 6.41 1.47
C GLN A 99 13.67 4.88 1.37
N VAL A 100 14.66 4.31 2.05
CA VAL A 100 14.83 2.85 2.15
C VAL A 100 14.67 2.42 3.61
N SER A 101 13.64 1.64 3.87
CA SER A 101 13.39 0.98 5.15
C SER A 101 13.02 -0.48 4.94
N GLY A 102 13.40 -1.32 5.90
CA GLY A 102 13.10 -2.74 5.90
C GLY A 102 11.71 -3.03 6.45
N SER A 103 11.02 -3.97 5.82
CA SER A 103 9.79 -4.54 6.34
C SER A 103 9.77 -6.06 6.28
N LEU A 104 9.27 -6.70 7.33
CA LEU A 104 9.03 -8.14 7.38
C LEU A 104 7.57 -8.41 7.03
N ILE A 105 7.33 -9.05 5.88
CA ILE A 105 5.98 -9.31 5.39
C ILE A 105 5.64 -10.77 5.65
N LEU A 106 4.55 -11.03 6.38
CA LEU A 106 4.03 -12.35 6.69
C LEU A 106 2.67 -12.55 6.04
N CYS A 107 2.21 -13.80 5.99
CA CYS A 107 0.87 -14.16 5.50
C CYS A 107 0.06 -14.78 6.65
N ALA A 108 -1.17 -14.33 6.87
CA ALA A 108 -2.07 -14.92 7.86
C ALA A 108 -2.68 -16.27 7.40
N SER A 109 -2.48 -16.65 6.13
CA SER A 109 -2.91 -17.94 5.56
C SER A 109 -1.71 -18.70 4.97
N ASP A 110 -1.43 -19.91 5.47
CA ASP A 110 -0.36 -20.77 4.94
C ASP A 110 -0.62 -21.19 3.48
N VAL A 111 -1.88 -21.42 3.12
CA VAL A 111 -2.26 -21.74 1.72
C VAL A 111 -1.94 -20.58 0.80
N PHE A 112 -2.19 -19.34 1.26
CA PHE A 112 -1.80 -18.14 0.52
C PHE A 112 -0.27 -18.01 0.45
N SER A 113 0.46 -18.23 1.55
CA SER A 113 1.94 -18.22 1.56
C SER A 113 2.51 -19.17 0.51
N ARG A 114 2.01 -20.41 0.44
CA ARG A 114 2.47 -21.41 -0.54
C ARG A 114 2.20 -20.97 -1.97
N LYS A 115 1.03 -20.40 -2.24
CA LYS A 115 0.67 -19.94 -3.59
C LYS A 115 1.40 -18.68 -4.02
N ASN A 116 1.59 -17.74 -3.10
CA ASN A 116 2.18 -16.42 -3.38
C ASN A 116 3.71 -16.44 -3.34
N LEU A 117 4.30 -17.18 -2.40
CA LEU A 117 5.74 -17.16 -2.09
C LEU A 117 6.45 -18.48 -2.42
N ASN A 118 5.71 -19.49 -2.91
CA ASN A 118 6.19 -20.84 -3.19
C ASN A 118 6.89 -21.52 -1.99
N ARG A 119 6.41 -21.25 -0.77
CA ARG A 119 6.93 -21.83 0.48
C ARG A 119 5.88 -21.83 1.59
N SER A 120 6.03 -22.74 2.54
CA SER A 120 5.24 -22.78 3.77
C SER A 120 5.52 -21.58 4.67
N TYR A 121 4.63 -21.34 5.62
CA TYR A 121 4.78 -20.31 6.64
C TYR A 121 6.07 -20.49 7.45
N GLU A 122 6.38 -21.71 7.89
CA GLU A 122 7.61 -22.00 8.67
C GLU A 122 8.88 -21.74 7.87
N GLU A 123 8.94 -22.21 6.60
CA GLU A 123 10.05 -21.90 5.70
C GLU A 123 10.18 -20.38 5.47
N HIS A 124 9.06 -19.67 5.43
CA HIS A 124 9.07 -18.22 5.28
C HIS A 124 9.66 -17.49 6.49
N LEU A 125 9.36 -17.93 7.71
CA LEU A 125 9.98 -17.36 8.92
C LEU A 125 11.51 -17.48 8.89
N ALA A 126 12.04 -18.59 8.39
CA ALA A 126 13.48 -18.76 8.22
C ALA A 126 14.06 -17.75 7.20
N VAL A 127 13.33 -17.47 6.11
CA VAL A 127 13.74 -16.44 5.13
C VAL A 127 13.71 -15.04 5.75
N LEU A 128 12.72 -14.71 6.57
CA LEU A 128 12.65 -13.40 7.23
C LEU A 128 13.81 -13.19 8.21
N ARG A 129 14.25 -14.23 8.93
CA ARG A 129 15.47 -14.17 9.75
C ARG A 129 16.73 -13.95 8.91
N GLN A 130 16.82 -14.53 7.73
CA GLN A 130 17.95 -14.24 6.83
C GLN A 130 17.88 -12.82 6.26
N GLN A 131 16.67 -12.33 5.99
CA GLN A 131 16.46 -10.96 5.53
C GLN A 131 16.92 -9.93 6.59
N THR A 132 16.72 -10.19 7.89
CA THR A 132 17.18 -9.25 8.93
C THR A 132 18.71 -9.12 8.97
N ILE A 133 19.43 -10.21 8.73
CA ILE A 133 20.89 -10.20 8.62
C ILE A 133 21.33 -9.35 7.42
N SER A 134 20.72 -9.58 6.25
CA SER A 134 20.98 -8.79 5.03
C SER A 134 20.73 -7.30 5.26
N LEU A 135 19.60 -6.93 5.86
CA LEU A 135 19.29 -5.52 6.15
C LEU A 135 20.26 -4.88 7.14
N SER A 136 20.70 -5.64 8.14
CA SER A 136 21.71 -5.19 9.10
C SER A 136 23.07 -4.94 8.43
N LEU A 137 23.50 -5.80 7.50
CA LEU A 137 24.76 -5.62 6.74
C LEU A 137 24.78 -4.34 5.89
N HIS A 138 23.61 -3.82 5.56
CA HIS A 138 23.43 -2.64 4.73
C HIS A 138 22.97 -1.40 5.51
N ASP A 139 22.99 -1.43 6.84
CA ASP A 139 22.53 -0.35 7.71
C ASP A 139 21.11 0.13 7.35
N VAL A 140 20.21 -0.83 7.08
CA VAL A 140 18.80 -0.56 6.77
C VAL A 140 17.95 -0.91 7.98
N PRO A 141 17.27 0.07 8.61
CA PRO A 141 16.45 -0.20 9.77
C PRO A 141 15.20 -1.01 9.38
N ILE A 142 14.83 -1.98 10.21
CA ILE A 142 13.56 -2.70 10.09
C ILE A 142 12.54 -1.99 10.97
N THR A 143 11.60 -1.28 10.35
CA THR A 143 10.64 -0.43 11.08
C THR A 143 9.21 -0.97 11.03
N ARG A 144 8.93 -1.91 10.13
CA ARG A 144 7.57 -2.33 9.79
C ARG A 144 7.40 -3.84 9.72
N VAL A 145 6.25 -4.33 10.19
CA VAL A 145 5.75 -5.67 9.93
C VAL A 145 4.48 -5.58 9.08
N GLY A 146 4.36 -6.38 8.03
CA GLY A 146 3.15 -6.46 7.21
C GLY A 146 2.48 -7.81 7.36
N VAL A 147 1.15 -7.85 7.38
CA VAL A 147 0.36 -9.07 7.39
C VAL A 147 -0.54 -9.10 6.15
N MET A 148 -0.19 -9.96 5.20
CA MET A 148 -1.00 -10.27 4.01
C MET A 148 -2.14 -11.23 4.33
N ALA A 149 -3.18 -11.19 3.51
CA ALA A 149 -4.41 -11.98 3.69
C ALA A 149 -5.03 -11.80 5.09
N ALA A 150 -4.85 -10.62 5.71
CA ALA A 150 -5.24 -10.38 7.10
C ALA A 150 -6.77 -10.42 7.31
N PHE A 151 -7.52 -10.13 6.25
CA PHE A 151 -8.98 -10.04 6.26
C PHE A 151 -9.66 -11.31 5.73
N GLY A 152 -8.92 -12.19 5.06
CA GLY A 152 -9.48 -13.38 4.44
C GLY A 152 -8.62 -13.90 3.30
N CYS A 153 -8.97 -15.08 2.81
CA CYS A 153 -8.21 -15.75 1.77
C CYS A 153 -9.13 -16.44 0.75
N ASN A 154 -8.93 -16.16 -0.54
CA ASN A 154 -9.66 -16.84 -1.61
C ASN A 154 -9.37 -18.35 -1.70
N TYR A 155 -8.34 -18.84 -1.01
CA TYR A 155 -7.93 -20.25 -1.03
C TYR A 155 -8.29 -21.01 0.25
N SER A 156 -8.25 -20.35 1.41
CA SER A 156 -8.56 -20.99 2.70
C SER A 156 -9.84 -20.48 3.36
N GLY A 157 -10.53 -19.50 2.76
CA GLY A 157 -11.74 -18.90 3.31
C GLY A 157 -11.44 -17.84 4.36
N ASP A 158 -12.26 -17.81 5.41
CA ASP A 158 -12.08 -16.89 6.53
C ASP A 158 -10.73 -17.07 7.22
N VAL A 159 -10.09 -15.95 7.52
CA VAL A 159 -8.89 -15.87 8.35
C VAL A 159 -9.31 -15.33 9.72
N ALA A 160 -9.01 -16.08 10.77
CA ALA A 160 -9.30 -15.67 12.14
C ALA A 160 -8.37 -14.53 12.58
N VAL A 161 -8.88 -13.65 13.46
CA VAL A 161 -8.10 -12.53 14.00
C VAL A 161 -6.84 -13.02 14.68
N GLU A 162 -6.91 -14.15 15.39
CA GLU A 162 -5.81 -14.79 16.08
C GLU A 162 -4.69 -15.23 15.12
N GLN A 163 -5.03 -15.64 13.90
CA GLN A 163 -4.04 -16.00 12.88
C GLN A 163 -3.26 -14.77 12.39
N ALA A 164 -3.96 -13.66 12.16
CA ALA A 164 -3.32 -12.40 11.81
C ALA A 164 -2.45 -11.85 12.95
N LEU A 165 -2.93 -11.94 14.20
CA LEU A 165 -2.15 -11.57 15.39
C LEU A 165 -0.90 -12.44 15.56
N ALA A 166 -1.00 -13.75 15.32
CA ALA A 166 0.14 -14.66 15.38
C ALA A 166 1.19 -14.27 14.33
N ALA A 167 0.78 -13.98 13.09
CA ALA A 167 1.68 -13.52 12.04
C ALA A 167 2.43 -12.23 12.41
N ALA A 168 1.72 -11.23 12.92
CA ALA A 168 2.36 -10.00 13.37
C ALA A 168 3.33 -10.24 14.55
N ARG A 169 2.94 -11.10 15.50
CA ARG A 169 3.78 -11.46 16.66
C ARG A 169 5.08 -12.11 16.23
N ASP A 170 5.04 -13.04 15.28
CA ASP A 170 6.23 -13.71 14.76
C ASP A 170 7.17 -12.71 14.06
N GLY A 171 6.62 -11.82 13.23
CA GLY A 171 7.41 -10.76 12.59
C GLY A 171 8.07 -9.82 13.59
N ILE A 172 7.34 -9.39 14.62
CA ILE A 172 7.87 -8.53 15.69
C ILE A 172 8.96 -9.26 16.48
N ALA A 173 8.76 -10.54 16.79
CA ALA A 173 9.76 -11.35 17.50
C ALA A 173 11.04 -11.48 16.67
N ILE A 174 10.94 -11.77 15.37
CA ILE A 174 12.10 -11.87 14.46
C ILE A 174 12.85 -10.52 14.38
N ALA A 175 12.13 -9.40 14.30
CA ALA A 175 12.77 -8.08 14.32
C ALA A 175 13.50 -7.81 15.65
N ALA A 176 12.87 -8.17 16.77
CA ALA A 176 13.45 -8.00 18.11
C ALA A 176 14.68 -8.90 18.34
N GLU A 177 14.68 -10.14 17.83
CA GLU A 177 15.84 -11.05 17.80
C GLU A 177 17.04 -10.38 17.09
N ALA A 178 16.77 -9.59 16.06
CA ALA A 178 17.78 -8.82 15.32
C ALA A 178 18.05 -7.42 15.91
N GLY A 179 17.51 -7.08 17.08
CA GLY A 179 17.74 -5.81 17.76
C GLY A 179 16.94 -4.62 17.20
N HIS A 180 15.92 -4.86 16.38
CA HIS A 180 15.05 -3.83 15.84
C HIS A 180 13.73 -3.71 16.60
N ARG A 181 13.24 -2.47 16.74
CA ARG A 181 11.90 -2.18 17.25
C ARG A 181 10.97 -1.87 16.09
N ILE A 182 9.83 -2.55 16.05
CA ILE A 182 8.78 -2.28 15.07
C ILE A 182 7.95 -1.07 15.52
N HIS A 183 7.74 -0.14 14.60
CA HIS A 183 6.97 1.09 14.80
C HIS A 183 5.66 1.10 14.00
N GLU A 184 5.61 0.30 12.93
CA GLU A 184 4.47 0.23 12.03
C GLU A 184 4.01 -1.23 11.83
N ILE A 185 2.70 -1.45 11.81
CA ILE A 185 2.10 -2.70 11.34
C ILE A 185 1.16 -2.39 10.17
N THR A 186 1.37 -3.03 9.03
CA THR A 186 0.45 -2.96 7.89
C THR A 186 -0.46 -4.18 7.89
N LEU A 187 -1.77 -3.97 7.82
CA LEU A 187 -2.76 -5.01 7.58
C LEU A 187 -3.25 -4.92 6.14
N ALA A 188 -2.92 -5.93 5.34
CA ALA A 188 -3.27 -5.95 3.93
C ALA A 188 -4.46 -6.87 3.65
N ASP A 189 -5.49 -6.27 3.08
CA ASP A 189 -6.61 -6.96 2.45
C ASP A 189 -6.24 -7.38 1.02
N SER A 190 -5.28 -8.29 0.92
CA SER A 190 -4.66 -8.70 -0.35
C SER A 190 -5.63 -9.28 -1.40
N MET A 191 -6.88 -9.55 -1.02
CA MET A 191 -7.87 -10.27 -1.82
C MET A 191 -9.27 -9.63 -1.74
N GLY A 192 -9.41 -8.45 -1.13
CA GLY A 192 -10.66 -7.69 -1.06
C GLY A 192 -11.77 -8.33 -0.22
N TRP A 193 -11.43 -8.87 0.95
CA TRP A 193 -12.31 -9.52 1.94
C TRP A 193 -12.81 -8.56 3.03
N THR A 194 -12.32 -7.33 3.05
CA THR A 194 -12.69 -6.36 4.06
C THR A 194 -14.18 -6.06 4.06
N THR A 195 -14.73 -5.88 5.25
CA THR A 195 -16.05 -5.30 5.50
C THR A 195 -15.94 -4.47 6.78
N PRO A 196 -16.78 -3.44 7.00
CA PRO A 196 -16.72 -2.60 8.20
C PRO A 196 -16.60 -3.40 9.50
N ALA A 197 -17.46 -4.40 9.70
CA ALA A 197 -17.44 -5.23 10.91
C ALA A 197 -16.18 -6.09 11.05
N ARG A 198 -15.57 -6.52 9.93
CA ARG A 198 -14.30 -7.27 9.96
C ARG A 198 -13.13 -6.34 10.27
N THR A 199 -13.12 -5.15 9.69
CA THR A 199 -12.13 -4.10 9.96
C THR A 199 -12.15 -3.69 11.42
N GLU A 200 -13.33 -3.41 11.99
CA GLU A 200 -13.47 -3.06 13.41
C GLU A 200 -12.90 -4.15 14.34
N LYS A 201 -13.22 -5.42 14.08
CA LYS A 201 -12.69 -6.56 14.85
C LYS A 201 -11.17 -6.65 14.78
N LEU A 202 -10.60 -6.58 13.57
CA LEU A 202 -9.18 -6.74 13.35
C LEU A 202 -8.39 -5.55 13.91
N VAL A 203 -8.83 -4.32 13.61
CA VAL A 203 -8.22 -3.08 14.12
C VAL A 203 -8.26 -3.04 15.64
N GLY A 204 -9.41 -3.35 16.25
CA GLY A 204 -9.55 -3.38 17.71
C GLY A 204 -8.59 -4.36 18.37
N ALA A 205 -8.45 -5.57 17.80
CA ALA A 205 -7.52 -6.57 18.31
C ALA A 205 -6.05 -6.14 18.20
N PHE A 206 -5.64 -5.55 17.07
CA PHE A 206 -4.28 -5.08 16.86
C PHE A 206 -3.92 -3.89 17.75
N ARG A 207 -4.83 -2.92 17.89
CA ARG A 207 -4.64 -1.78 18.80
C ARG A 207 -4.54 -2.21 20.27
N ASN A 208 -5.29 -3.24 20.67
CA ASN A 208 -5.19 -3.80 22.02
C ASN A 208 -3.86 -4.52 22.25
N ALA A 209 -3.36 -5.25 21.24
CA ALA A 209 -2.11 -6.00 21.35
C ALA A 209 -0.86 -5.10 21.29
N TRP A 210 -0.90 -4.03 20.47
CA TRP A 210 0.22 -3.13 20.24
C TRP A 210 -0.23 -1.65 20.19
N PRO A 211 -0.62 -1.06 21.33
CA PRO A 211 -1.20 0.29 21.38
C PRO A 211 -0.24 1.40 20.94
N GLU A 212 1.07 1.17 21.06
CA GLU A 212 2.12 2.14 20.71
C GLU A 212 2.56 2.05 19.24
N THR A 213 1.99 1.13 18.46
CA THR A 213 2.38 0.88 17.07
C THR A 213 1.39 1.53 16.13
N THR A 214 1.91 2.23 15.11
CA THR A 214 1.07 2.81 14.07
C THR A 214 0.50 1.68 13.20
N LEU A 215 -0.84 1.60 13.13
CA LEU A 215 -1.53 0.66 12.26
C LEU A 215 -1.78 1.32 10.90
N ILE A 216 -1.37 0.64 9.83
CA ILE A 216 -1.57 1.05 8.45
C ILE A 216 -2.53 0.05 7.80
N LEU A 217 -3.58 0.55 7.14
CA LEU A 217 -4.50 -0.31 6.41
C LEU A 217 -4.28 -0.22 4.91
N HIS A 218 -4.09 -1.38 4.29
CA HIS A 218 -3.97 -1.54 2.85
C HIS A 218 -5.21 -2.30 2.37
N LEU A 219 -6.24 -1.56 1.93
CA LEU A 219 -7.57 -2.09 1.67
C LEU A 219 -7.83 -2.16 0.17
N HIS A 220 -8.17 -3.35 -0.32
CA HIS A 220 -8.62 -3.54 -1.70
C HIS A 220 -10.12 -3.34 -1.80
N ASP A 221 -10.58 -2.74 -2.90
CA ASP A 221 -12.00 -2.48 -3.15
C ASP A 221 -12.64 -3.49 -4.12
N THR A 222 -12.07 -4.70 -4.19
CA THR A 222 -12.50 -5.80 -5.08
C THR A 222 -14.01 -6.09 -5.06
N ARG A 223 -14.68 -5.77 -3.94
CA ARG A 223 -16.11 -6.04 -3.71
C ARG A 223 -16.91 -4.80 -3.29
N GLY A 224 -16.38 -3.60 -3.51
CA GLY A 224 -17.05 -2.34 -3.16
C GLY A 224 -17.20 -2.09 -1.66
N MET A 225 -16.29 -2.66 -0.85
CA MET A 225 -16.33 -2.57 0.62
C MET A 225 -15.15 -1.81 1.21
N GLY A 226 -14.19 -1.38 0.38
CA GLY A 226 -12.93 -0.76 0.79
C GLY A 226 -13.13 0.59 1.46
N VAL A 227 -13.80 1.55 0.82
CA VAL A 227 -14.06 2.88 1.40
C VAL A 227 -14.94 2.79 2.66
N ALA A 228 -15.95 1.92 2.66
CA ALA A 228 -16.77 1.67 3.85
C ALA A 228 -15.94 1.10 5.02
N SER A 229 -14.96 0.24 4.71
CA SER A 229 -14.03 -0.31 5.69
C SER A 229 -13.04 0.75 6.20
N ALA A 230 -12.56 1.64 5.33
CA ALA A 230 -11.74 2.78 5.71
C ALA A 230 -12.50 3.71 6.67
N HIS A 231 -13.76 4.03 6.38
CA HIS A 231 -14.62 4.80 7.29
C HIS A 231 -14.75 4.14 8.68
N ALA A 232 -14.94 2.82 8.73
CA ALA A 232 -14.98 2.10 9.99
C ALA A 232 -13.65 2.17 10.76
N ALA A 233 -12.52 2.05 10.05
CA ALA A 233 -11.19 2.19 10.64
C ALA A 233 -10.90 3.62 11.15
N LEU A 234 -11.33 4.65 10.44
CA LEU A 234 -11.22 6.06 10.85
C LEU A 234 -11.95 6.30 12.17
N LYS A 235 -13.17 5.75 12.31
CA LYS A 235 -13.93 5.81 13.57
C LYS A 235 -13.25 5.07 14.73
N MET A 236 -12.40 4.10 14.40
CA MET A 236 -11.56 3.36 15.33
C MET A 236 -10.17 4.00 15.48
N GLY A 237 -9.98 5.25 15.05
CA GLY A 237 -8.76 6.05 15.21
C GLY A 237 -7.54 5.61 14.40
N VAL A 238 -7.73 4.86 13.31
CA VAL A 238 -6.65 4.59 12.36
C VAL A 238 -6.32 5.87 11.59
N THR A 239 -5.03 6.17 11.46
CA THR A 239 -4.53 7.41 10.84
C THR A 239 -3.73 7.18 9.56
N HIS A 240 -3.44 5.92 9.19
CA HIS A 240 -2.57 5.62 8.05
C HIS A 240 -3.23 4.62 7.10
N PHE A 241 -3.24 4.97 5.82
CA PHE A 241 -3.82 4.14 4.76
C PHE A 241 -2.90 4.10 3.55
N ASP A 242 -2.84 2.94 2.91
CA ASP A 242 -2.33 2.80 1.55
C ASP A 242 -3.51 2.91 0.58
N SER A 243 -3.34 3.63 -0.52
CA SER A 243 -4.33 3.76 -1.58
C SER A 243 -3.64 3.88 -2.94
N THR A 244 -4.43 3.85 -4.02
CA THR A 244 -3.91 4.05 -5.37
C THR A 244 -4.71 5.11 -6.10
N VAL A 245 -4.03 6.00 -6.81
CA VAL A 245 -4.65 7.01 -7.66
C VAL A 245 -5.63 6.33 -8.62
N ALA A 246 -6.82 6.90 -8.75
CA ALA A 246 -7.92 6.40 -9.56
C ALA A 246 -8.39 4.97 -9.25
N GLY A 247 -7.98 4.38 -8.13
CA GLY A 247 -8.22 2.97 -7.81
C GLY A 247 -7.41 2.02 -8.70
N LEU A 248 -6.28 2.50 -9.23
CA LEU A 248 -5.40 1.74 -10.11
C LEU A 248 -4.87 0.49 -9.42
N GLY A 249 -4.77 -0.61 -10.15
CA GLY A 249 -4.20 -1.85 -9.66
C GLY A 249 -5.19 -2.99 -9.50
N GLY A 250 -4.74 -4.03 -8.82
CA GLY A 250 -5.41 -5.31 -8.70
C GLY A 250 -4.44 -6.33 -8.15
N CYS A 251 -4.95 -7.47 -7.69
CA CYS A 251 -4.11 -8.54 -7.19
C CYS A 251 -4.11 -9.71 -8.20
N PRO A 252 -3.00 -9.95 -8.92
CA PRO A 252 -2.93 -11.10 -9.85
C PRO A 252 -3.03 -12.43 -9.10
N PHE A 253 -2.73 -12.42 -7.80
CA PHE A 253 -2.81 -13.56 -6.90
C PHE A 253 -4.16 -13.69 -6.20
N ALA A 254 -5.16 -12.86 -6.51
CA ALA A 254 -6.50 -13.03 -5.96
C ALA A 254 -7.26 -14.21 -6.58
N GLY A 255 -6.75 -14.83 -7.65
CA GLY A 255 -7.34 -16.05 -8.22
C GLY A 255 -8.74 -15.88 -8.82
N ARG A 256 -9.23 -14.64 -8.97
CA ARG A 256 -10.46 -14.29 -9.70
C ARG A 256 -10.17 -13.15 -10.69
N PRO A 257 -10.54 -13.32 -11.97
CA PRO A 257 -10.45 -12.23 -12.95
C PRO A 257 -11.30 -11.03 -12.54
N GLY A 258 -10.81 -9.81 -12.82
CA GLY A 258 -11.56 -8.58 -12.60
C GLY A 258 -11.60 -8.08 -11.15
N ALA A 259 -10.74 -8.60 -10.27
CA ALA A 259 -10.58 -8.04 -8.94
C ALA A 259 -9.95 -6.64 -9.02
N THR A 260 -10.70 -5.60 -8.64
CA THR A 260 -10.14 -4.25 -8.48
C THR A 260 -9.08 -4.24 -7.36
N GLY A 261 -8.13 -3.31 -7.48
CA GLY A 261 -7.02 -3.15 -6.55
C GLY A 261 -7.38 -2.38 -5.29
N ASN A 262 -6.44 -1.56 -4.82
CA ASN A 262 -6.63 -0.70 -3.66
C ASN A 262 -7.81 0.25 -3.80
N ILE A 263 -8.30 0.74 -2.66
CA ILE A 263 -9.19 1.91 -2.61
C ILE A 263 -8.58 3.08 -3.39
N ALA A 264 -9.44 3.84 -4.06
CA ALA A 264 -9.04 5.03 -4.79
C ALA A 264 -8.61 6.14 -3.83
N SER A 265 -7.44 6.75 -4.09
CA SER A 265 -6.92 7.86 -3.28
C SER A 265 -7.89 9.04 -3.24
N GLU A 266 -8.55 9.35 -4.36
CA GLU A 266 -9.53 10.45 -4.45
C GLU A 266 -10.73 10.21 -3.53
N GLU A 267 -11.23 8.97 -3.50
CA GLU A 267 -12.42 8.61 -2.73
C GLU A 267 -12.12 8.60 -1.22
N LEU A 268 -10.91 8.22 -0.83
CA LEU A 268 -10.45 8.31 0.56
C LEU A 268 -10.26 9.77 1.00
N VAL A 269 -9.66 10.61 0.14
CA VAL A 269 -9.50 12.05 0.43
C VAL A 269 -10.85 12.74 0.53
N LEU A 270 -11.79 12.44 -0.37
CA LEU A 270 -13.17 12.94 -0.29
C LEU A 270 -13.83 12.53 1.03
N LEU A 271 -13.76 11.24 1.39
CA LEU A 271 -14.30 10.76 2.66
C LEU A 271 -13.72 11.52 3.85
N CYS A 272 -12.40 11.72 3.89
CA CYS A 272 -11.75 12.47 4.96
C CYS A 272 -12.24 13.92 5.01
N SER A 273 -12.28 14.62 3.86
CA SER A 273 -12.75 16.00 3.76
C SER A 273 -14.18 16.15 4.29
N GLU A 274 -15.10 15.29 3.86
CA GLU A 274 -16.51 15.33 4.30
C GLU A 274 -16.71 14.93 5.77
N MET A 275 -15.73 14.25 6.36
CA MET A 275 -15.67 13.99 7.80
C MET A 275 -14.98 15.10 8.61
N GLY A 276 -14.44 16.13 7.95
CA GLY A 276 -13.66 17.18 8.59
C GLY A 276 -12.26 16.74 9.04
N ILE A 277 -11.69 15.73 8.38
CA ILE A 277 -10.36 15.18 8.64
C ILE A 277 -9.37 15.73 7.61
N GLU A 278 -8.27 16.29 8.08
CA GLU A 278 -7.23 16.80 7.20
C GLU A 278 -6.36 15.69 6.60
N THR A 279 -5.97 15.82 5.34
CA THR A 279 -4.99 14.94 4.68
C THR A 279 -3.78 15.69 4.13
N GLY A 280 -3.91 17.02 3.96
CA GLY A 280 -2.92 17.85 3.26
C GLY A 280 -2.85 17.61 1.75
N ILE A 281 -3.79 16.86 1.18
CA ILE A 281 -3.86 16.53 -0.25
C ILE A 281 -4.93 17.39 -0.92
N ASP A 282 -4.56 18.04 -2.03
CA ASP A 282 -5.46 18.73 -2.93
C ASP A 282 -6.23 17.71 -3.77
N LEU A 283 -7.54 17.59 -3.49
CA LEU A 283 -8.43 16.64 -4.16
C LEU A 283 -8.60 16.95 -5.66
N GLU A 284 -8.61 18.22 -6.06
CA GLU A 284 -8.76 18.58 -7.47
C GLU A 284 -7.51 18.19 -8.26
N ALA A 285 -6.33 18.51 -7.73
CA ALA A 285 -5.07 18.09 -8.33
C ALA A 285 -4.93 16.57 -8.40
N LEU A 286 -5.42 15.86 -7.37
CA LEU A 286 -5.42 14.39 -7.34
C LEU A 286 -6.38 13.80 -8.38
N ILE A 287 -7.57 14.36 -8.56
CA ILE A 287 -8.51 13.96 -9.63
C ILE A 287 -7.86 14.15 -11.01
N GLU A 288 -7.15 15.25 -11.25
CA GLU A 288 -6.41 15.43 -12.51
C GLU A 288 -5.28 14.41 -12.69
N ALA A 289 -4.55 14.07 -11.62
CA ALA A 289 -3.56 13.00 -11.65
C ALA A 289 -4.21 11.63 -11.96
N GLY A 290 -5.41 11.38 -11.45
CA GLY A 290 -6.18 10.18 -11.76
C GLY A 290 -6.67 10.13 -13.22
N ARG A 291 -7.08 11.26 -13.80
CA ARG A 291 -7.39 11.35 -15.24
C ARG A 291 -6.15 11.12 -16.11
N LEU A 292 -5.00 11.63 -15.69
CA LEU A 292 -3.72 11.33 -16.33
C LEU A 292 -3.40 9.83 -16.26
N ALA A 293 -3.62 9.19 -15.10
CA ALA A 293 -3.44 7.75 -14.96
C ALA A 293 -4.37 6.96 -15.92
N GLU A 294 -5.66 7.33 -15.99
CA GLU A 294 -6.66 6.72 -16.90
C GLU A 294 -6.22 6.87 -18.37
N GLN A 295 -5.70 8.04 -18.73
CA GLN A 295 -5.15 8.29 -20.07
C GLN A 295 -3.93 7.41 -20.37
N ILE A 296 -3.00 7.26 -19.43
CA ILE A 296 -1.77 6.49 -19.60
C ILE A 296 -2.07 5.01 -19.83
N VAL A 297 -2.98 4.43 -19.03
CA VAL A 297 -3.32 3.00 -19.15
C VAL A 297 -4.28 2.73 -20.32
N GLY A 298 -4.97 3.77 -20.81
CA GLY A 298 -5.79 3.71 -22.01
C GLY A 298 -7.11 2.96 -21.83
N HIS A 299 -7.57 2.76 -20.60
CA HIS A 299 -8.88 2.19 -20.28
C HIS A 299 -9.49 2.86 -19.05
N PRO A 300 -10.82 2.76 -18.85
CA PRO A 300 -11.49 3.29 -17.68
C PRO A 300 -10.90 2.80 -16.36
N LEU A 301 -10.71 3.69 -15.39
CA LEU A 301 -10.28 3.36 -14.03
C LEU A 301 -11.47 3.37 -13.04
N PRO A 302 -11.39 2.62 -11.92
CA PRO A 302 -12.53 2.42 -11.03
C PRO A 302 -13.06 3.68 -10.33
N SER A 303 -12.19 4.63 -10.00
CA SER A 303 -12.59 5.83 -9.24
C SER A 303 -13.67 6.63 -9.97
N THR A 304 -14.84 6.70 -9.36
CA THR A 304 -15.98 7.40 -9.97
C THR A 304 -15.82 8.91 -9.94
N LEU A 305 -14.97 9.43 -9.04
CA LEU A 305 -14.68 10.85 -8.89
C LEU A 305 -13.98 11.46 -10.10
N LEU A 306 -13.28 10.67 -10.91
CA LEU A 306 -12.69 11.17 -12.16
C LEU A 306 -13.73 11.81 -13.08
N ARG A 307 -14.97 11.29 -13.02
CA ARG A 307 -16.12 11.73 -13.84
C ARG A 307 -17.06 12.64 -13.06
N ALA A 308 -17.32 12.33 -11.79
CA ALA A 308 -18.27 13.06 -10.97
C ALA A 308 -17.72 14.41 -10.47
N GLY A 309 -16.39 14.55 -10.33
CA GLY A 309 -15.78 15.70 -9.66
C GLY A 309 -15.97 15.67 -8.14
N SER A 310 -15.41 16.67 -7.46
CA SER A 310 -15.56 16.81 -6.00
C SER A 310 -16.89 17.45 -5.61
N LEU A 311 -17.26 17.29 -4.33
CA LEU A 311 -18.41 17.98 -3.77
C LEU A 311 -18.19 19.49 -3.65
N ASP A 312 -16.95 19.95 -3.47
CA ASP A 312 -16.63 21.38 -3.43
C ASP A 312 -16.83 22.05 -4.80
N ALA A 313 -16.46 21.37 -5.89
CA ALA A 313 -16.76 21.82 -7.23
C ALA A 313 -18.29 21.93 -7.46
N CYS A 314 -19.06 20.95 -6.97
CA CYS A 314 -20.53 21.02 -7.02
C CYS A 314 -21.09 22.18 -6.19
N ARG A 315 -20.57 22.40 -4.97
CA ARG A 315 -20.98 23.51 -4.09
C ARG A 315 -20.67 24.87 -4.71
N ALA A 316 -19.52 25.01 -5.38
CA ALA A 316 -19.11 26.26 -6.04
C ALA A 316 -19.93 26.58 -7.30
N ALA A 317 -20.51 25.57 -7.95
CA ALA A 317 -21.36 25.72 -9.13
C ALA A 317 -22.85 25.96 -8.83
N ALA A 318 -23.29 25.79 -7.58
CA ALA A 318 -24.68 25.95 -7.13
C ALA A 318 -25.03 27.42 -6.82
#